data_AF-A0A9P4H949-F1
#
_entry.id   AF-A0A9P4H949-F1
#
_cell.length_a   1.000
_cell.length_b   1.000
_cell.length_c   1.000
_cell.angle_alpha   90.00
_cell.angle_beta   90.00
_cell.angle_gamma   90.00
#
_symmetry.space_group_name_H-M   'P 1'
#
loop_
_entity.id
_entity.type
_entity.pdbx_description
1 polymer ?
#
loop_
_entity_poly.entity_id
_entity_poly.type
_entity_poly.pdbx_seq_one_letter_code
_entity_poly.pdbx_strand_id
1 'polypeptide(L)'
;MKFTVSPTKACRFTVAALNGLVWISSIIVVGITGYFLKKYSHDQHLIFEMCISAIVLGLWLPSFVLPVFESYKFYYAIPNFIFSYLWLTAFVFAAQDYNESQCELNAPFGGSCNLKLTSEAFIFLAL
;
A
#
# COMPACT_ATOMS: atom_id res chain seq x y z
N MET A 1 -22.49 -26.54 9.99
CA MET A 1 -21.11 -27.05 9.86
C MET A 1 -20.16 -25.94 10.28
N LYS A 2 -19.66 -25.95 11.53
CA LYS A 2 -18.68 -24.95 11.99
C LYS A 2 -17.31 -25.37 11.47
N PHE A 3 -16.85 -24.77 10.38
CA PHE A 3 -15.45 -24.88 9.95
C PHE A 3 -14.56 -24.08 10.91
N THR A 4 -14.24 -24.67 12.06
CA THR A 4 -13.16 -24.16 12.92
C THR A 4 -11.84 -24.65 12.36
N VAL A 5 -11.33 -23.97 11.34
CA VAL A 5 -9.93 -24.10 10.92
C VAL A 5 -9.11 -23.41 12.01
N SER A 6 -8.50 -24.18 12.92
CA SER A 6 -7.59 -23.62 13.92
C SER A 6 -6.28 -23.26 13.21
N PRO A 7 -5.92 -21.97 13.07
CA PRO A 7 -4.73 -21.59 12.31
C PRO A 7 -3.48 -21.97 13.11
N THR A 8 -2.60 -22.75 12.47
CA THR A 8 -1.26 -23.06 12.99
C THR A 8 -0.49 -21.78 13.29
N LYS A 9 0.39 -21.79 14.30
CA LYS A 9 1.22 -20.63 14.67
C LYS A 9 1.94 -20.02 13.47
N ALA A 10 2.42 -20.85 12.54
CA ALA A 10 3.03 -20.43 11.28
C ALA A 10 2.12 -19.52 10.44
N CYS A 11 0.85 -19.88 10.22
CA CYS A 11 -0.10 -19.04 9.46
C CYS A 11 -0.29 -17.66 10.10
N ARG A 12 -0.36 -17.60 11.44
CA ARG A 12 -0.54 -16.33 12.15
C ARG A 12 0.67 -15.41 11.99
N PHE A 13 1.87 -15.97 12.07
CA PHE A 13 3.12 -15.24 11.82
C PHE A 13 3.22 -14.76 10.38
N THR A 14 2.85 -15.60 9.41
CA THR A 14 2.83 -15.19 7.99
C THR A 14 1.86 -14.04 7.75
N VAL A 15 0.64 -14.12 8.30
CA VAL A 15 -0.35 -13.04 8.18
C VAL A 15 0.14 -11.76 8.84
N ALA A 16 0.76 -11.84 10.02
CA ALA A 16 1.35 -10.68 10.68
C ALA A 16 2.47 -10.06 9.84
N ALA A 17 3.35 -10.89 9.26
CA ALA A 17 4.45 -10.43 8.41
C ALA A 17 3.94 -9.74 7.15
N LEU A 18 2.94 -10.30 6.46
CA LEU A 18 2.33 -9.70 5.27
C LEU A 18 1.69 -8.34 5.60
N ASN A 19 0.88 -8.29 6.66
CA ASN A 19 0.28 -7.02 7.09
C ASN A 19 1.34 -5.99 7.53
N GLY A 20 2.46 -6.44 8.10
CA GLY A 20 3.61 -5.61 8.43
C GLY A 20 4.29 -5.04 7.18
N LEU A 21 4.45 -5.85 6.12
CA LEU A 21 5.00 -5.39 4.84
C LEU A 21 4.12 -4.34 4.17
N VAL A 22 2.79 -4.54 4.19
CA VAL A 22 1.82 -3.54 3.69
C VAL A 22 1.95 -2.23 4.48
N TRP A 23 2.06 -2.33 5.81
CA TRP A 23 2.21 -1.15 6.65
C TRP A 23 3.53 -0.40 6.41
N ILE A 24 4.66 -1.11 6.31
CA ILE A 24 5.96 -0.50 5.98
C ILE A 24 5.92 0.16 4.59
N SER A 25 5.31 -0.52 3.61
CA SER A 25 5.16 0.01 2.25
C SER A 25 4.35 1.31 2.25
N SER A 26 3.29 1.39 3.07
CA SER A 26 2.49 2.61 3.20
C SER A 26 3.29 3.81 3.72
N ILE A 27 4.24 3.61 4.64
CA ILE A 27 5.13 4.69 5.13
C ILE A 27 5.97 5.25 3.99
N ILE A 28 6.56 4.36 3.18
CA ILE A 28 7.44 4.74 2.08
C ILE A 28 6.65 5.49 1.01
N VAL A 29 5.47 4.98 0.63
CA VAL A 29 4.62 5.63 -0.37
C VAL A 29 4.13 6.99 0.12
N VAL A 30 3.69 7.15 1.37
CA VAL A 30 3.34 8.46 1.94
C VAL A 30 4.53 9.42 1.92
N GLY A 31 5.73 8.94 2.24
CA GLY A 31 6.95 9.76 2.23
C GLY A 31 7.31 10.27 0.84
N ILE A 32 7.27 9.39 -0.17
CA ILE A 32 7.60 9.72 -1.55
C ILE A 32 6.52 10.63 -2.16
N THR A 33 5.24 10.26 -2.02
CA THR A 33 4.11 11.04 -2.55
C THR A 33 4.01 12.41 -1.88
N GLY A 34 4.24 12.49 -0.56
CA GLY A 34 4.28 13.76 0.16
C GLY A 34 5.46 14.66 -0.25
N TYR A 35 6.62 14.08 -0.57
CA TYR A 35 7.74 14.84 -1.15
C TYR A 35 7.37 15.39 -2.54
N PHE A 36 6.73 14.58 -3.38
CA PHE A 36 6.31 15.01 -4.71
C PHE A 36 5.25 16.11 -4.65
N LEU A 37 4.24 15.96 -3.78
CA LEU A 37 3.17 16.95 -3.61
C LEU A 37 3.68 18.32 -3.13
N LYS A 38 4.73 18.33 -2.30
CA LYS A 38 5.35 19.58 -1.82
C LYS A 38 6.15 20.31 -2.90
N LYS A 39 6.77 19.58 -3.83
CA LYS A 39 7.81 20.12 -4.74
C LYS A 39 7.35 20.27 -6.19
N TYR A 40 6.32 19.55 -6.61
CA TYR A 40 5.87 19.48 -8.01
C TYR A 40 4.36 19.78 -8.14
N SER A 41 3.85 19.66 -9.37
CA SER A 41 2.42 19.80 -9.68
C SER A 41 1.57 18.83 -8.87
N HIS A 42 0.40 19.31 -8.46
CA HIS A 42 -0.56 18.51 -7.71
C HIS A 42 -1.37 17.66 -8.70
N ASP A 43 -0.91 16.44 -8.93
CA ASP A 43 -1.59 15.49 -9.81
C ASP A 43 -2.61 14.64 -9.03
N GLN A 44 -3.75 14.37 -9.67
CA GLN A 44 -4.86 13.67 -9.03
C GLN A 44 -4.51 12.21 -8.69
N HIS A 45 -3.74 11.53 -9.54
CA HIS A 45 -3.25 10.17 -9.29
C HIS A 45 -2.34 10.11 -8.05
N LEU A 46 -1.46 11.09 -7.92
CA LEU A 46 -0.51 11.22 -6.81
C LEU A 46 -1.23 11.46 -5.46
N ILE A 47 -2.29 12.28 -5.49
CA ILE A 47 -3.15 12.49 -4.32
C ILE A 47 -3.90 11.21 -3.96
N PHE A 48 -4.36 10.44 -4.95
CA PHE A 48 -5.02 9.16 -4.70
C PHE A 48 -4.08 8.15 -4.00
N GLU A 49 -2.86 7.97 -4.54
CA GLU A 49 -1.83 7.12 -3.94
C GLU A 49 -1.52 7.52 -2.49
N MET A 50 -1.37 8.83 -2.24
CA MET A 50 -1.12 9.38 -0.91
C MET A 50 -2.28 9.11 0.05
N CYS A 51 -3.52 9.32 -0.37
CA CYS A 51 -4.71 9.11 0.46
C CYS A 51 -4.86 7.65 0.88
N ILE A 52 -4.74 6.69 -0.04
CA ILE A 52 -4.83 5.26 0.28
C ILE A 52 -3.71 4.86 1.24
N SER A 53 -2.48 5.29 0.94
CA SER A 53 -1.32 4.98 1.78
C SER A 53 -1.44 5.59 3.18
N ALA A 54 -1.97 6.80 3.31
CA ALA A 54 -2.20 7.46 4.61
C ALA A 54 -3.30 6.77 5.43
N ILE A 55 -4.38 6.32 4.79
CA ILE A 55 -5.45 5.56 5.45
C ILE A 55 -4.91 4.24 5.99
N VAL A 56 -4.12 3.51 5.18
CA VAL A 56 -3.48 2.26 5.60
C VAL A 56 -2.49 2.53 6.74
N LEU A 57 -1.67 3.56 6.64
CA LEU A 57 -0.70 3.93 7.68
C LEU A 57 -1.37 4.17 9.05
N GLY A 58 -2.50 4.89 9.05
CA GLY A 58 -3.23 5.23 10.27
C GLY A 58 -4.13 4.12 10.83
N LEU A 59 -4.86 3.42 9.96
CA LEU A 59 -5.88 2.46 10.38
C LEU A 59 -5.39 1.00 10.41
N TRP A 60 -4.27 0.68 9.74
CA TRP A 60 -3.80 -0.70 9.57
C TRP A 60 -2.81 -1.17 10.65
N LEU A 61 -2.42 -0.30 11.58
CA LEU A 61 -1.58 -0.62 12.73
C LEU A 61 -2.08 -1.84 13.54
N PRO A 62 -3.37 -1.97 13.86
CA PRO A 62 -3.86 -3.14 14.59
C PRO A 62 -3.78 -4.44 13.78
N SER A 63 -3.77 -4.36 12.43
CA SER A 63 -3.90 -5.54 11.57
C SER A 63 -2.70 -6.50 11.66
N PHE A 64 -1.49 -6.00 11.91
CA PHE A 64 -0.31 -6.87 12.12
C PHE A 64 -0.04 -7.19 13.61
N VAL A 65 -0.61 -6.42 14.54
CA VAL A 65 -0.45 -6.65 16.00
C VAL A 65 -1.44 -7.71 16.50
N LEU A 66 -2.70 -7.64 16.07
CA LEU A 66 -3.77 -8.56 16.52
C LEU A 66 -3.59 -10.05 16.20
N PRO A 67 -2.95 -10.46 15.09
CA PRO A 67 -2.61 -11.87 14.84
C PRO A 67 -1.66 -12.47 15.88
N VAL A 68 -0.83 -11.63 16.51
CA VAL A 68 0.10 -12.05 17.57
C VAL A 68 -0.65 -12.35 18.88
N PHE A 69 -1.76 -11.66 19.13
CA PHE A 69 -2.59 -11.79 20.35
C PHE A 69 -3.81 -12.72 20.20
N GLU A 70 -3.79 -13.64 19.21
CA GLU A 70 -4.86 -14.62 18.90
C GLU A 70 -6.27 -14.02 18.65
N SER A 71 -6.39 -12.70 18.51
CA SER A 71 -7.67 -12.00 18.36
C SER A 71 -8.01 -11.66 16.91
N TYR A 72 -7.27 -12.23 15.95
CA TYR A 72 -7.53 -12.02 14.53
C TYR A 72 -8.81 -12.72 14.09
N LYS A 73 -9.86 -11.94 13.88
CA LYS A 73 -11.18 -12.42 13.47
C LYS A 73 -11.32 -12.42 11.95
N PHE A 74 -12.19 -13.29 11.44
CA PHE A 74 -12.52 -13.38 10.02
C PHE A 74 -13.00 -12.03 9.41
N TYR A 75 -13.56 -11.13 10.22
CA TYR A 75 -13.99 -9.80 9.76
C TYR A 75 -12.88 -8.94 9.14
N TYR A 76 -11.60 -9.22 9.42
CA TYR A 76 -10.47 -8.54 8.78
C TYR A 76 -10.30 -8.90 7.29
N ALA A 77 -10.94 -9.97 6.80
CA ALA A 77 -10.87 -10.35 5.40
C ALA A 77 -11.54 -9.34 4.46
N ILE A 78 -12.65 -8.71 4.89
CA ILE A 78 -13.39 -7.76 4.05
C ILE A 78 -12.58 -6.47 3.82
N PRO A 79 -12.05 -5.79 4.88
CA PRO A 79 -11.17 -4.65 4.68
C PRO A 79 -9.92 -5.00 3.87
N ASN A 80 -9.30 -6.16 4.10
CA ASN A 80 -8.14 -6.62 3.33
C ASN A 80 -8.44 -6.66 1.82
N PHE A 81 -9.60 -7.21 1.45
CA PHE A 81 -10.01 -7.29 0.05
C PHE A 81 -10.22 -5.90 -0.58
N ILE A 82 -10.87 -4.98 0.16
CA ILE A 82 -11.10 -3.60 -0.29
C ILE A 82 -9.76 -2.87 -0.47
N PHE A 83 -8.87 -2.94 0.52
CA PHE A 83 -7.56 -2.28 0.43
C PHE A 83 -6.70 -2.85 -0.68
N SER A 84 -6.68 -4.16 -0.89
CA SER A 84 -5.96 -4.77 -2.02
C SER A 84 -6.45 -4.22 -3.37
N TYR A 85 -7.76 -4.03 -3.56
CA TYR A 85 -8.28 -3.42 -4.79
C TYR A 85 -7.90 -1.94 -4.94
N LEU A 86 -7.84 -1.20 -3.83
CA LEU A 86 -7.40 0.20 -3.84
C LEU A 86 -5.90 0.32 -4.15
N TRP A 87 -5.07 -0.56 -3.59
CA TRP A 87 -3.65 -0.67 -3.92
C TRP A 87 -3.42 -1.08 -5.38
N LEU A 88 -4.22 -2.01 -5.89
CA LEU A 88 -4.18 -2.38 -7.31
C LEU A 88 -4.50 -1.18 -8.22
N THR A 89 -5.50 -0.39 -7.85
CA THR A 89 -5.88 0.81 -8.60
C THR A 89 -4.74 1.85 -8.56
N ALA A 90 -4.14 2.05 -7.39
CA ALA A 90 -2.96 2.91 -7.23
C ALA A 90 -1.78 2.43 -8.08
N PHE A 91 -1.55 1.12 -8.13
CA PHE A 91 -0.50 0.52 -8.97
C PHE A 91 -0.75 0.78 -10.46
N VAL A 92 -1.98 0.63 -10.93
CA VAL A 92 -2.33 0.90 -12.33
C VAL A 92 -2.07 2.35 -12.70
N PHE A 93 -2.43 3.30 -11.83
CA PHE A 93 -2.16 4.72 -12.06
C PHE A 93 -0.65 5.04 -12.04
N ALA A 94 0.08 4.50 -11.07
CA ALA A 94 1.54 4.62 -11.02
C ALA A 94 2.20 4.06 -12.29
N ALA A 95 1.74 2.91 -12.79
CA ALA A 95 2.29 2.29 -13.99
C ALA A 95 1.98 3.10 -15.26
N GLN A 96 0.79 3.70 -15.36
CA GLN A 96 0.45 4.60 -16.47
C GLN A 96 1.32 5.85 -16.43
N ASP A 97 1.43 6.48 -15.27
CA ASP A 97 2.18 7.73 -15.13
C ASP A 97 3.69 7.49 -15.29
N TYR A 98 4.26 6.40 -14.77
CA TYR A 98 5.72 6.24 -14.75
C TYR A 98 6.30 5.45 -15.93
N ASN A 99 5.51 4.57 -16.57
CA ASN A 99 6.00 3.62 -17.57
C ASN A 99 5.46 3.84 -19.00
N GLU A 100 4.45 4.70 -19.21
CA GLU A 100 3.88 4.94 -20.54
C GLU A 100 4.84 5.72 -21.47
N SER A 101 5.70 6.59 -20.94
CA SER A 101 6.60 7.42 -21.74
C SER A 101 7.88 7.84 -20.99
N GLN A 102 8.61 8.87 -21.45
CA GLN A 102 9.80 9.37 -20.77
C GLN A 102 9.45 9.81 -19.33
N CYS A 103 10.00 9.07 -18.35
CA CYS A 103 9.74 9.19 -16.93
C CYS A 103 9.90 10.62 -16.34
N GLU A 104 10.72 11.47 -16.97
CA GLU A 104 10.91 12.88 -16.56
C GLU A 104 9.78 13.81 -17.03
N LEU A 105 9.09 13.45 -18.12
CA LEU A 105 8.05 14.27 -18.76
C LEU A 105 6.63 13.90 -18.31
N ASN A 106 6.44 12.70 -17.74
CA ASN A 106 5.14 12.26 -17.24
C ASN A 106 4.87 12.74 -15.80
N ALA A 107 3.59 12.79 -15.43
CA ALA A 107 3.11 13.21 -14.13
C ALA A 107 3.79 12.45 -12.96
N PRO A 108 4.26 13.15 -11.91
CA PRO A 108 4.41 14.60 -11.81
C PRO A 108 5.54 15.11 -12.71
N PHE A 109 5.34 16.24 -13.39
CA PHE A 109 6.35 16.79 -14.31
C PHE A 109 7.65 17.12 -13.56
N GLY A 110 8.74 16.44 -13.92
CA GLY A 110 9.99 16.46 -13.16
C GLY A 110 10.08 15.42 -12.03
N GLY A 111 11.13 15.53 -11.21
CA GLY A 111 11.43 14.53 -10.17
C GLY A 111 12.26 13.37 -10.68
N SER A 112 13.07 12.78 -9.79
CA SER A 112 13.96 11.69 -10.15
C SER A 112 13.14 10.44 -10.49
N CYS A 113 13.35 9.88 -11.67
CA CYS A 113 12.69 8.65 -12.10
C CYS A 113 12.85 7.49 -11.10
N ASN A 114 14.02 7.41 -10.46
CA ASN A 114 14.28 6.41 -9.41
C ASN A 114 13.27 6.46 -8.26
N LEU A 115 12.82 7.65 -7.84
CA LEU A 115 11.83 7.79 -6.78
C LEU A 115 10.44 7.37 -7.24
N LYS A 116 10.08 7.66 -8.51
CA LYS A 116 8.81 7.25 -9.11
C LYS A 116 8.70 5.72 -9.19
N LEU A 117 9.73 5.08 -9.75
CA LEU A 117 9.86 3.62 -9.81
C LEU A 117 9.91 2.97 -8.43
N THR A 118 10.55 3.62 -7.46
CA THR A 118 10.54 3.15 -6.07
C THR A 118 9.12 3.20 -5.51
N SER A 119 8.36 4.28 -5.74
CA SER A 119 6.96 4.39 -5.32
C SER A 119 6.13 3.25 -5.89
N GLU A 120 6.22 3.02 -7.20
CA GLU A 120 5.50 1.94 -7.90
C GLU A 120 5.81 0.56 -7.31
N ALA A 121 7.09 0.25 -7.07
CA ALA A 121 7.50 -1.02 -6.49
C ALA A 121 6.91 -1.24 -5.09
N PHE A 122 6.86 -0.20 -4.25
CA PHE A 122 6.28 -0.32 -2.90
C PHE A 122 4.74 -0.32 -2.91
N ILE A 123 4.10 0.33 -3.88
CA ILE A 123 2.66 0.19 -4.12
C ILE A 123 2.32 -1.26 -4.50
N PHE A 124 3.14 -1.90 -5.34
CA PHE A 124 2.99 -3.31 -5.69
C PHE A 124 3.20 -4.24 -4.49
N LEU A 125 4.18 -3.97 -3.63
CA LEU A 125 4.43 -4.76 -2.42
C LEU A 125 3.31 -4.65 -1.37
N ALA A 126 2.50 -3.59 -1.42
CA ALA A 126 1.39 -3.37 -0.51
C ALA A 126 0.08 -4.06 -0.93
N LEU A 127 0.05 -4.69 -2.10
CA LEU A 127 -1.10 -5.39 -2.68
C LEU A 127 -1.52 -6.66 -1.91
#